data_AF-A0A812PF08-F1
#
_entry.id   AF-A0A812PF08-F1
#
_cell.length_a   1.000
_cell.length_b   1.000
_cell.length_c   1.000
_cell.angle_alpha   90.00
_cell.angle_beta   90.00
_cell.angle_gamma   90.00
#
_symmetry.space_group_name_H-M   'P 1'
#
loop_
_entity.id
_entity.type
_entity.pdbx_description
1 polymer ?
#
loop_
_entity_poly.entity_id
_entity_poly.type
_entity_poly.pdbx_seq_one_letter_code
_entity_poly.pdbx_strand_id
1 'polypeptide(L)'
;MGRVRKRSVLWVVISLWLQHVGCPISFSTPNRAKNWLPQRALPPGWVAQAAEAFRDPSVRAVSAALIQAQTVANFVTSFDSAGKVWSEWIKLGVYDGTGDVTNHVSQLIQSMKQKLEAQNNTIISSTQSSNMPEEPVRKTYIEQLMVATLLNSTPGMSAVYAESGTGKSVAATLAITAVARGRVNDVFVLLQGNLNQRLRAFLRIADESLTDDIADPFFRALRREDIELHVIFDNVLDSGVPNDAVQDSLKSLARAACEHQHQIIFTMQTREAAESVRDMNGATTRIAPQQDEAFGAYRWNKNEVQKLIAGLQTAKQPDLILAESEIPDDLGRWRPRDTKLFASSGLKPAPQSQRRQLQAGFGTTSKLSVVWVRELIRKDRTVTGKLRPEEELEPTGNAFQVEGTLTIVDDLKKAIDPSLSPYQASKIGIYSQKEDGRWVPEDEETKVNRGTSKADCYGFVLPPADDV
;
A
#
# COMPACT_ATOMS: atom_id res chain seq x y z
N MET A 1 -26.85 32.76 -19.88
CA MET A 1 -27.36 32.55 -18.50
C MET A 1 -27.87 31.11 -18.44
N GLY A 2 -27.50 30.19 -17.57
CA GLY A 2 -26.64 30.14 -16.39
C GLY A 2 -26.88 28.75 -15.76
N ARG A 3 -25.79 28.09 -15.36
CA ARG A 3 -25.57 26.89 -14.51
C ARG A 3 -26.81 26.28 -13.81
N VAL A 4 -26.91 24.96 -13.57
CA VAL A 4 -26.00 24.13 -12.75
C VAL A 4 -26.20 22.64 -13.09
N ARG A 5 -25.11 21.92 -13.41
CA ARG A 5 -25.01 20.46 -13.21
C ARG A 5 -24.06 20.24 -12.03
N LYS A 6 -24.53 19.60 -10.95
CA LYS A 6 -23.70 19.13 -9.84
C LYS A 6 -23.02 17.81 -10.22
N ARG A 7 -21.76 17.72 -9.82
CA ARG A 7 -20.78 16.67 -10.09
C ARG A 7 -21.05 15.45 -9.20
N SER A 8 -20.92 14.25 -9.77
CA SER A 8 -20.56 13.04 -9.03
C SER A 8 -19.06 12.84 -9.21
N VAL A 9 -18.33 12.83 -8.11
CA VAL A 9 -16.90 12.56 -8.01
C VAL A 9 -16.77 11.18 -7.39
N LEU A 10 -16.28 10.17 -8.12
CA LEU A 10 -15.58 9.02 -7.54
C LEU A 10 -14.92 8.15 -8.62
N TRP A 11 -13.65 7.83 -8.37
CA TRP A 11 -12.77 6.83 -9.00
C TRP A 11 -12.06 7.19 -10.34
N VAL A 12 -10.77 6.79 -10.37
CA VAL A 12 -9.77 6.78 -11.46
C VAL A 12 -8.78 7.95 -11.49
N VAL A 13 -7.69 7.83 -10.72
CA VAL A 13 -6.33 8.30 -11.04
C VAL A 13 -5.41 7.35 -10.25
N ILE A 14 -4.81 6.28 -10.78
CA ILE A 14 -3.58 6.20 -11.58
C ILE A 14 -3.64 4.85 -12.37
N SER A 15 -4.73 4.56 -13.08
CA SER A 15 -4.75 3.45 -14.06
C SER A 15 -4.54 3.93 -15.50
N LEU A 16 -4.57 5.25 -15.72
CA LEU A 16 -4.35 5.86 -17.06
C LEU A 16 -2.86 6.05 -17.41
N TRP A 17 -1.94 6.04 -16.43
CA TRP A 17 -0.53 6.34 -16.72
C TRP A 17 0.23 5.17 -17.39
N LEU A 18 -0.26 3.94 -17.22
CA LEU A 18 0.31 2.72 -17.81
C LEU A 18 -0.39 2.29 -19.11
N GLN A 19 -1.49 2.93 -19.52
CA GLN A 19 -2.24 2.57 -20.74
C GLN A 19 -1.61 3.06 -22.05
N HIS A 20 -0.50 3.82 -21.99
CA HIS A 20 0.22 4.29 -23.20
C HIS A 20 1.59 3.61 -23.41
N VAL A 21 1.98 2.68 -22.53
CA VAL A 21 3.17 1.85 -22.74
C VAL A 21 2.69 0.57 -23.42
N GLY A 22 2.83 0.48 -24.74
CA GLY A 22 2.28 -0.58 -25.60
C GLY A 22 2.76 -2.01 -25.30
N CYS A 23 2.33 -2.58 -24.17
CA CYS A 23 2.19 -4.02 -23.99
C CYS A 23 0.77 -4.42 -24.43
N PRO A 24 0.60 -5.43 -25.31
CA PRO A 24 -0.68 -5.71 -25.94
C PRO A 24 -1.66 -6.37 -24.96
N ILE A 25 -2.81 -5.72 -24.76
CA ILE A 25 -4.04 -6.38 -24.32
C ILE A 25 -5.07 -6.12 -25.43
N SER A 26 -5.39 -7.14 -26.22
CA SER A 26 -6.40 -7.06 -27.28
C SER A 26 -7.67 -7.78 -26.85
N PHE A 27 -8.83 -7.15 -27.11
CA PHE A 27 -10.11 -7.83 -27.25
C PHE A 27 -10.45 -7.92 -28.75
N SER A 28 -10.71 -9.15 -29.22
CA SER A 28 -11.12 -9.51 -30.59
C SER A 28 -12.54 -9.02 -30.95
N THR A 29 -12.93 -8.79 -32.21
CA THR A 29 -13.24 -9.78 -33.29
C THR A 29 -13.33 -9.12 -34.70
N PRO A 30 -13.51 -9.85 -35.84
CA PRO A 30 -12.74 -10.98 -36.38
C PRO A 30 -12.30 -10.75 -37.86
N ASN A 31 -11.11 -11.22 -38.25
CA ASN A 31 -10.93 -12.07 -39.45
C ASN A 31 -9.45 -12.47 -39.70
N ARG A 32 -9.28 -13.78 -39.91
CA ARG A 32 -8.21 -14.53 -40.63
C ARG A 32 -6.73 -14.44 -40.15
N ALA A 33 -6.30 -15.57 -39.54
CA ALA A 33 -5.14 -16.44 -39.90
C ALA A 33 -3.75 -15.79 -40.10
N LYS A 34 -2.62 -16.22 -39.52
CA LYS A 34 -2.13 -17.54 -39.03
C LYS A 34 -0.84 -17.35 -38.17
N ASN A 35 -0.78 -18.07 -37.04
CA ASN A 35 0.32 -18.74 -36.34
C ASN A 35 1.72 -18.09 -36.13
N TRP A 36 2.13 -17.91 -34.86
CA TRP A 36 3.18 -18.63 -34.09
C TRP A 36 3.80 -17.75 -32.97
N LEU A 37 3.48 -18.05 -31.70
CA LEU A 37 4.30 -18.02 -30.45
C LEU A 37 3.37 -18.03 -29.20
N PRO A 38 3.79 -18.62 -28.06
CA PRO A 38 2.93 -18.80 -26.89
C PRO A 38 2.73 -17.47 -26.14
N GLN A 39 1.53 -16.91 -26.22
CA GLN A 39 1.06 -15.82 -25.37
C GLN A 39 0.78 -16.37 -23.96
N ARG A 40 1.64 -16.07 -22.98
CA ARG A 40 1.25 -16.12 -21.57
C ARG A 40 0.72 -14.76 -21.17
N ALA A 41 -0.60 -14.63 -21.13
CA ALA A 41 -1.26 -13.50 -20.49
C ALA A 41 -0.99 -13.56 -18.98
N LEU A 42 -0.57 -12.44 -18.38
CA LEU A 42 -0.61 -12.27 -16.94
C LEU A 42 -2.08 -12.06 -16.51
N PRO A 43 -2.57 -12.75 -15.47
CA PRO A 43 -3.96 -12.63 -15.05
C PRO A 43 -4.26 -11.23 -14.48
N PRO A 44 -5.46 -10.69 -14.70
CA PRO A 44 -5.91 -9.46 -14.03
C PRO A 44 -5.98 -9.69 -12.52
N GLY A 45 -5.23 -8.90 -11.74
CA GLY A 45 -5.19 -9.03 -10.28
C GLY A 45 -3.83 -8.80 -9.60
N TRP A 46 -2.80 -8.30 -10.29
CA TRP A 46 -1.42 -8.26 -9.75
C TRP A 46 -1.25 -7.46 -8.43
N VAL A 47 -2.09 -6.43 -8.20
CA VAL A 47 -2.06 -5.61 -6.97
C VAL A 47 -2.66 -6.43 -5.83
N ALA A 48 -3.68 -7.25 -6.14
CA ALA A 48 -4.22 -8.23 -5.22
C ALA A 48 -3.17 -9.32 -4.93
N GLN A 49 -2.41 -9.80 -5.92
CA GLN A 49 -1.34 -10.79 -5.70
C GLN A 49 -0.19 -10.27 -4.82
N ALA A 50 0.24 -9.02 -4.97
CA ALA A 50 1.24 -8.42 -4.07
C ALA A 50 0.69 -8.25 -2.64
N ALA A 51 -0.58 -7.82 -2.51
CA ALA A 51 -1.27 -7.75 -1.23
C ALA A 51 -1.53 -9.14 -0.61
N GLU A 52 -1.68 -10.18 -1.43
CA GLU A 52 -1.94 -11.56 -1.05
C GLU A 52 -0.65 -12.32 -0.70
N ALA A 53 0.47 -12.02 -1.37
CA ALA A 53 1.81 -12.42 -0.94
C ALA A 53 2.15 -11.86 0.46
N PHE A 54 1.63 -10.68 0.82
CA PHE A 54 1.73 -10.14 2.17
C PHE A 54 0.78 -10.82 3.18
N ARG A 55 -0.30 -11.47 2.69
CA ARG A 55 -1.18 -12.32 3.50
C ARG A 55 -0.59 -13.71 3.72
N ASP A 56 0.36 -14.14 2.88
CA ASP A 56 1.05 -15.41 3.07
C ASP A 56 1.82 -15.40 4.42
N PRO A 57 1.45 -16.28 5.38
CA PRO A 57 2.16 -16.41 6.65
C PRO A 57 3.65 -16.75 6.47
N SER A 58 4.01 -17.44 5.38
CA SER A 58 5.38 -17.85 5.06
C SER A 58 6.27 -16.64 4.80
N VAL A 59 5.82 -15.72 3.93
CA VAL A 59 6.55 -14.49 3.58
C VAL A 59 6.71 -13.60 4.79
N ARG A 60 5.72 -13.56 5.68
CA ARG A 60 5.78 -12.83 6.95
C ARG A 60 6.77 -13.46 7.94
N ALA A 61 6.78 -14.78 8.07
CA ALA A 61 7.72 -15.49 8.92
C ALA A 61 9.17 -15.30 8.44
N VAL A 62 9.41 -15.42 7.14
CA VAL A 62 10.73 -15.19 6.52
C VAL A 62 11.16 -13.74 6.70
N SER A 63 10.28 -12.77 6.41
CA SER A 63 10.57 -11.35 6.62
C SER A 63 10.92 -11.05 8.09
N ALA A 64 10.14 -11.59 9.02
CA ALA A 64 10.39 -11.38 10.45
C ALA A 64 11.70 -12.02 10.92
N ALA A 65 12.06 -13.20 10.40
CA ALA A 65 13.31 -13.87 10.71
C ALA A 65 14.52 -13.10 10.16
N LEU A 66 14.45 -12.62 8.90
CA LEU A 66 15.49 -11.79 8.29
C LEU A 66 15.73 -10.50 9.07
N ILE A 67 14.65 -9.82 9.48
CA ILE A 67 14.75 -8.59 10.28
C ILE A 67 15.36 -8.90 11.67
N GLN A 68 15.04 -10.04 12.28
CA GLN A 68 15.61 -10.44 13.57
C GLN A 68 17.09 -10.79 13.51
N ALA A 69 17.54 -11.38 12.40
CA ALA A 69 18.95 -11.74 12.21
C ALA A 69 19.87 -10.52 12.01
N GLN A 70 19.31 -9.35 11.72
CA GLN A 70 20.09 -8.14 11.47
C GLN A 70 20.25 -7.29 12.73
N THR A 71 21.45 -7.36 13.34
CA THR A 71 21.84 -6.46 14.44
C THR A 71 22.14 -5.04 13.95
N VAL A 72 22.12 -4.06 14.85
CA VAL A 72 22.48 -2.65 14.56
C VAL A 72 23.92 -2.54 14.06
N ALA A 73 24.87 -3.21 14.72
CA ALA A 73 26.27 -3.24 14.29
C ALA A 73 26.42 -3.78 12.86
N ASN A 74 25.75 -4.91 12.56
CA ASN A 74 25.80 -5.48 11.23
C ASN A 74 25.14 -4.56 10.19
N PHE A 75 24.11 -3.80 10.57
CA PHE A 75 23.49 -2.82 9.69
C PHE A 75 24.45 -1.68 9.32
N VAL A 76 25.08 -1.04 10.32
CA VAL A 76 26.02 0.07 10.12
C VAL A 76 27.17 -0.36 9.20
N THR A 77 27.77 -1.53 9.47
CA THR A 77 28.86 -2.05 8.61
C THR A 77 28.40 -2.32 7.18
N SER A 78 27.23 -2.94 6.98
CA SER A 78 26.69 -3.16 5.63
C SER A 78 26.42 -1.85 4.88
N PHE A 79 25.97 -0.83 5.60
CA PHE A 79 25.65 0.47 5.04
C PHE A 79 26.90 1.26 4.63
N ASP A 80 27.93 1.30 5.47
CA ASP A 80 29.22 1.93 5.16
C ASP A 80 29.89 1.27 3.95
N SER A 81 29.84 -0.07 3.87
CA SER A 81 30.33 -0.81 2.71
C SER A 81 29.58 -0.43 1.44
N ALA A 82 28.24 -0.34 1.49
CA ALA A 82 27.44 0.06 0.34
C ALA A 82 27.75 1.50 -0.15
N GLY A 83 28.04 2.41 0.77
CA GLY A 83 28.48 3.77 0.44
C GLY A 83 29.84 3.79 -0.28
N LYS A 84 30.80 2.97 0.17
CA LYS A 84 32.10 2.82 -0.51
C LYS A 84 31.93 2.24 -1.91
N VAL A 85 31.08 1.23 -2.07
CA VAL A 85 30.77 0.64 -3.38
C VAL A 85 30.21 1.70 -4.32
N TRP A 86 29.29 2.54 -3.85
CA TRP A 86 28.76 3.66 -4.64
C TRP A 86 29.86 4.66 -5.04
N SER A 87 30.75 5.05 -4.12
CA SER A 87 31.86 5.96 -4.42
C SER A 87 32.83 5.42 -5.47
N GLU A 88 33.00 4.10 -5.54
CA GLU A 88 33.81 3.46 -6.58
C GLU A 88 33.05 3.31 -7.89
N TRP A 89 31.76 2.98 -7.81
CA TRP A 89 30.86 2.88 -8.97
C TRP A 89 30.85 4.18 -9.79
N ILE A 90 30.75 5.33 -9.12
CA ILE A 90 30.72 6.64 -9.79
C ILE A 90 32.08 7.09 -10.37
N LYS A 91 33.14 6.30 -10.24
CA LYS A 91 34.44 6.55 -10.89
C LYS A 91 34.56 5.87 -12.25
N LEU A 92 33.64 4.96 -12.59
CA LEU A 92 33.62 4.30 -13.91
C LEU A 92 33.47 5.34 -15.03
N GLY A 93 34.00 5.00 -16.21
CA GLY A 93 33.90 5.83 -17.41
C GLY A 93 32.44 6.19 -17.73
N VAL A 94 32.23 7.37 -18.32
CA VAL A 94 30.90 7.85 -18.69
C VAL A 94 30.72 7.66 -20.19
N TYR A 95 29.61 7.04 -20.59
CA TYR A 95 29.20 6.93 -21.98
C TYR A 95 28.55 8.24 -22.44
N ASP A 96 29.10 8.82 -23.50
CA ASP A 96 28.69 10.13 -24.05
C ASP A 96 27.84 10.03 -25.32
N GLY A 97 27.46 8.82 -25.74
CA GLY A 97 26.71 8.59 -26.99
C GLY A 97 27.58 8.30 -28.22
N THR A 98 28.91 8.45 -28.13
CA THR A 98 29.82 8.25 -29.27
C THR A 98 30.70 7.01 -29.16
N GLY A 99 30.73 6.37 -27.98
CA GLY A 99 31.54 5.19 -27.69
C GLY A 99 30.90 3.85 -28.09
N ASP A 100 31.62 2.76 -27.84
CA ASP A 100 31.09 1.41 -27.97
C ASP A 100 30.24 1.04 -26.75
N VAL A 101 28.93 0.94 -26.95
CA VAL A 101 27.93 0.51 -25.94
C VAL A 101 28.31 -0.84 -25.33
N THR A 102 28.81 -1.79 -26.14
CA THR A 102 29.15 -3.14 -25.67
C THR A 102 30.32 -3.10 -24.70
N ASN A 103 31.35 -2.32 -25.02
CA ASN A 103 32.49 -2.11 -24.14
C ASN A 103 32.07 -1.41 -22.84
N HIS A 104 31.25 -0.35 -22.92
CA HIS A 104 30.73 0.35 -21.75
C HIS A 104 29.94 -0.58 -20.82
N VAL A 105 28.98 -1.32 -21.37
CA VAL A 105 28.20 -2.32 -20.62
C VAL A 105 29.10 -3.38 -20.01
N SER A 106 30.09 -3.89 -20.75
CA SER A 106 31.03 -4.89 -20.24
C SER A 106 31.81 -4.36 -19.02
N GLN A 107 32.18 -3.09 -19.00
CA GLN A 107 32.82 -2.46 -17.83
C GLN A 107 31.88 -2.37 -16.63
N LEU A 108 30.61 -2.00 -16.84
CA LEU A 108 29.60 -1.97 -15.78
C LEU A 108 29.38 -3.37 -15.17
N ILE A 109 29.24 -4.38 -16.02
CA ILE A 109 29.04 -5.78 -15.60
C ILE A 109 30.27 -6.29 -14.85
N GLN A 110 31.47 -6.06 -15.38
CA GLN A 110 32.71 -6.48 -14.73
C GLN A 110 32.85 -5.83 -13.35
N SER A 111 32.46 -4.56 -13.21
CA SER A 111 32.43 -3.88 -11.92
C SER A 111 31.44 -4.57 -10.96
N MET A 112 30.21 -4.88 -11.40
CA MET A 112 29.24 -5.60 -10.56
C MET A 112 29.74 -6.98 -10.13
N LYS A 113 30.33 -7.76 -11.04
CA LYS A 113 30.89 -9.09 -10.72
C LYS A 113 31.97 -9.00 -9.64
N GLN A 114 32.89 -8.05 -9.77
CA GLN A 114 33.91 -7.81 -8.73
C GLN A 114 33.29 -7.46 -7.37
N LYS A 115 32.15 -6.76 -7.34
CA LYS A 115 31.43 -6.46 -6.09
C LYS A 115 30.74 -7.68 -5.51
N LEU A 116 30.14 -8.53 -6.34
CA LEU A 116 29.55 -9.80 -5.91
C LEU A 116 30.62 -10.74 -5.33
N GLU A 117 31.78 -10.88 -6.01
CA GLU A 117 32.92 -11.67 -5.54
C GLU A 117 33.44 -11.19 -4.17
N ALA A 118 33.41 -9.87 -3.94
CA ALA A 118 33.76 -9.26 -2.66
C ALA A 118 32.63 -9.32 -1.60
N GLN A 119 31.53 -10.04 -1.86
CA GLN A 119 30.33 -10.10 -1.03
C GLN A 119 29.69 -8.73 -0.72
N ASN A 120 29.87 -7.78 -1.63
CA ASN A 120 29.37 -6.41 -1.53
C ASN A 120 28.30 -6.16 -2.59
N ASN A 121 27.22 -6.93 -2.53
CA ASN A 121 26.13 -6.92 -3.51
C ASN A 121 25.09 -5.79 -3.30
N THR A 122 25.45 -4.76 -2.53
CA THR A 122 24.57 -3.62 -2.21
C THR A 122 25.23 -2.31 -2.62
N ILE A 123 24.50 -1.49 -3.36
CA ILE A 123 24.92 -0.17 -3.83
C ILE A 123 23.92 0.86 -3.31
N ILE A 124 24.36 1.79 -2.46
CA ILE A 124 23.47 2.82 -1.90
C ILE A 124 24.04 4.20 -2.22
N SER A 125 23.23 5.04 -2.87
CA SER A 125 23.62 6.40 -3.20
C SER A 125 23.96 7.21 -1.94
N SER A 126 25.00 8.04 -2.02
CA SER A 126 25.54 8.80 -0.88
C SER A 126 24.54 9.72 -0.18
N THR A 127 23.47 10.12 -0.84
CA THR A 127 22.41 10.97 -0.23
C THR A 127 21.67 10.25 0.88
N GLN A 128 21.57 8.92 0.82
CA GLN A 128 20.99 8.18 1.93
C GLN A 128 21.94 8.12 3.12
N SER A 129 23.25 8.15 2.87
CA SER A 129 24.27 8.01 3.92
C SER A 129 24.27 9.12 4.96
N SER A 130 23.96 10.36 4.55
CA SER A 130 23.87 11.47 5.49
C SER A 130 22.58 11.49 6.31
N ASN A 131 21.54 10.76 5.88
CA ASN A 131 20.18 10.91 6.40
C ASN A 131 19.68 9.67 7.16
N MET A 132 20.52 8.64 7.31
CA MET A 132 20.17 7.45 8.08
C MET A 132 20.35 7.69 9.58
N PRO A 133 19.33 7.41 10.42
CA PRO A 133 19.49 7.47 11.87
C PRO A 133 20.44 6.37 12.35
N GLU A 134 21.23 6.65 13.39
CA GLU A 134 22.14 5.69 14.03
C GLU A 134 21.39 4.44 14.52
N GLU A 135 20.21 4.66 15.11
CA GLU A 135 19.32 3.60 15.59
C GLU A 135 17.97 3.65 14.86
N PRO A 136 17.86 3.02 13.68
CA PRO A 136 16.60 3.00 12.94
C PRO A 136 15.57 2.10 13.64
N VAL A 137 14.30 2.55 13.66
CA VAL A 137 13.18 1.73 14.17
C VAL A 137 12.99 0.52 13.25
N ARG A 138 13.12 -0.67 13.83
CA ARG A 138 13.00 -1.96 13.13
C ARG A 138 11.59 -2.55 13.23
N LYS A 139 11.33 -3.56 12.40
CA LYS A 139 10.08 -4.34 12.34
C LYS A 139 8.87 -3.48 11.99
N THR A 140 9.07 -2.37 11.28
CA THR A 140 7.96 -1.55 10.79
C THR A 140 7.22 -2.30 9.67
N TYR A 141 5.94 -2.00 9.48
CA TYR A 141 5.17 -2.63 8.39
C TYR A 141 5.73 -2.29 7.01
N ILE A 142 6.27 -1.08 6.85
CA ILE A 142 6.89 -0.69 5.59
C ILE A 142 8.22 -1.41 5.37
N GLU A 143 9.03 -1.65 6.40
CA GLU A 143 10.23 -2.49 6.28
C GLU A 143 9.84 -3.91 5.85
N GLN A 144 8.84 -4.51 6.51
CA GLN A 144 8.33 -5.83 6.14
C GLN A 144 7.79 -5.87 4.71
N LEU A 145 7.07 -4.84 4.28
CA LEU A 145 6.56 -4.72 2.91
C LEU A 145 7.71 -4.63 1.91
N MET A 146 8.71 -3.80 2.18
CA MET A 146 9.89 -3.69 1.31
C MET A 146 10.66 -5.02 1.23
N VAL A 147 10.85 -5.73 2.35
CA VAL A 147 11.48 -7.07 2.36
C VAL A 147 10.66 -8.05 1.52
N ALA A 148 9.34 -8.10 1.72
CA ALA A 148 8.46 -8.98 0.95
C ALA A 148 8.51 -8.66 -0.56
N THR A 149 8.47 -7.39 -0.93
CA THR A 149 8.55 -6.95 -2.34
C THR A 149 9.89 -7.35 -2.96
N LEU A 150 11.00 -7.19 -2.25
CA LEU A 150 12.33 -7.60 -2.71
C LEU A 150 12.48 -9.12 -2.84
N LEU A 151 11.89 -9.90 -1.93
CA LEU A 151 11.92 -11.36 -1.99
C LEU A 151 11.04 -11.92 -3.11
N ASN A 152 9.90 -11.27 -3.39
CA ASN A 152 8.99 -11.71 -4.45
C ASN A 152 9.61 -11.55 -5.86
N SER A 153 10.64 -10.69 -6.00
CA SER A 153 11.46 -10.58 -7.22
C SER A 153 10.65 -10.38 -8.50
N THR A 154 9.52 -9.68 -8.41
CA THR A 154 8.64 -9.53 -9.57
C THR A 154 9.33 -8.67 -10.63
N PRO A 155 9.53 -9.18 -11.85
CA PRO A 155 10.16 -8.42 -12.91
C PRO A 155 9.38 -7.17 -13.32
N GLY A 156 10.10 -6.18 -13.83
CA GLY A 156 9.53 -4.92 -14.31
C GLY A 156 9.50 -3.85 -13.21
N MET A 157 8.50 -2.96 -13.28
CA MET A 157 8.36 -1.82 -12.38
C MET A 157 7.19 -2.00 -11.42
N SER A 158 7.45 -1.72 -10.15
CA SER A 158 6.43 -1.66 -9.09
C SER A 158 6.57 -0.36 -8.30
N ALA A 159 5.53 0.04 -7.58
CA ALA A 159 5.54 1.22 -6.72
C ALA A 159 5.00 0.88 -5.33
N VAL A 160 5.68 1.40 -4.30
CA VAL A 160 5.32 1.34 -2.90
C VAL A 160 4.94 2.74 -2.44
N TYR A 161 3.66 2.91 -2.13
CA TYR A 161 3.10 4.19 -1.70
C TYR A 161 3.07 4.27 -0.18
N ALA A 162 3.56 5.35 0.40
CA ALA A 162 3.31 5.67 1.80
C ALA A 162 3.38 7.17 2.07
N GLU A 163 2.74 7.65 3.14
CA GLU A 163 2.76 9.08 3.49
C GLU A 163 4.19 9.59 3.71
N SER A 164 4.37 10.90 3.57
CA SER A 164 5.62 11.55 3.97
C SER A 164 5.93 11.30 5.45
N GLY A 165 7.19 11.02 5.76
CA GLY A 165 7.60 10.72 7.14
C GLY A 165 7.12 9.36 7.66
N THR A 166 6.85 8.38 6.80
CA THR A 166 6.59 6.96 7.18
C THR A 166 7.86 6.12 7.35
N GLY A 167 9.03 6.72 7.11
CA GLY A 167 10.31 6.00 7.16
C GLY A 167 10.59 5.16 5.92
N LYS A 168 9.97 5.44 4.76
CA LYS A 168 10.17 4.70 3.48
C LYS A 168 11.65 4.49 3.14
N SER A 169 12.42 5.57 3.18
CA SER A 169 13.85 5.57 2.85
C SER A 169 14.65 4.65 3.78
N VAL A 170 14.40 4.77 5.09
CA VAL A 170 15.00 3.92 6.12
C VAL A 170 14.58 2.47 5.91
N ALA A 171 13.29 2.21 5.68
CA ALA A 171 12.74 0.89 5.44
C ALA A 171 13.31 0.22 4.19
N ALA A 172 13.48 0.96 3.09
CA ALA A 172 14.11 0.45 1.87
C ALA A 172 15.57 0.07 2.11
N THR A 173 16.30 0.90 2.85
CA THR A 173 17.71 0.66 3.22
C THR A 173 17.84 -0.60 4.09
N LEU A 174 17.00 -0.70 5.14
CA LEU A 174 16.95 -1.86 6.02
C LEU A 174 16.57 -3.13 5.26
N ALA A 175 15.57 -3.04 4.39
CA ALA A 175 15.11 -4.19 3.61
C ALA A 175 16.18 -4.70 2.66
N ILE A 176 16.86 -3.82 1.91
CA ILE A 176 17.98 -4.19 1.04
C ILE A 176 19.07 -4.91 1.85
N THR A 177 19.54 -4.28 2.94
CA THR A 177 20.63 -4.84 3.74
C THR A 177 20.27 -6.16 4.43
N ALA A 178 19.00 -6.40 4.73
CA ALA A 178 18.50 -7.66 5.24
C ALA A 178 18.46 -8.75 4.15
N VAL A 179 17.91 -8.44 2.98
CA VAL A 179 17.70 -9.41 1.88
C VAL A 179 19.02 -9.76 1.17
N ALA A 180 19.90 -8.78 0.97
CA ALA A 180 21.13 -8.94 0.21
C ALA A 180 22.04 -10.05 0.76
N ARG A 181 22.03 -10.29 2.08
CA ARG A 181 22.84 -11.34 2.73
C ARG A 181 22.45 -12.76 2.31
N GLY A 182 21.18 -12.98 2.02
CA GLY A 182 20.66 -14.28 1.61
C GLY A 182 20.72 -14.52 0.10
N ARG A 183 21.06 -13.49 -0.69
CA ARG A 183 20.93 -13.49 -2.15
C ARG A 183 22.24 -13.08 -2.79
N VAL A 184 23.20 -14.01 -2.76
CA VAL A 184 24.61 -13.76 -3.10
C VAL A 184 24.87 -13.44 -4.58
N ASN A 185 23.96 -13.79 -5.48
CA ASN A 185 24.06 -13.51 -6.92
C ASN A 185 23.31 -12.24 -7.33
N ASP A 186 22.58 -11.62 -6.41
CA ASP A 186 21.66 -10.53 -6.73
C ASP A 186 22.26 -9.21 -6.28
N VAL A 187 22.12 -8.17 -7.11
CA VAL A 187 22.61 -6.82 -6.83
C VAL A 187 21.44 -5.92 -6.44
N PHE A 188 21.56 -5.28 -5.28
CA PHE A 188 20.56 -4.36 -4.75
C PHE A 188 21.06 -2.93 -4.84
N VAL A 189 20.29 -2.05 -5.48
CA VAL A 189 20.66 -0.65 -5.71
C VAL A 189 19.61 0.26 -5.10
N LEU A 190 20.01 1.24 -4.28
CA LEU A 190 19.12 2.29 -3.75
C LEU A 190 19.57 3.66 -4.27
N LEU A 191 18.69 4.30 -5.04
CA LEU A 191 18.91 5.60 -5.67
C LEU A 191 17.91 6.63 -5.13
N GLN A 192 18.42 7.79 -4.70
CA GLN A 192 17.61 8.85 -4.07
C GLN A 192 17.84 10.25 -4.62
N GLY A 193 16.81 11.09 -4.57
CA GLY A 193 16.90 12.48 -5.03
C GLY A 193 16.51 12.63 -6.49
N ASN A 194 17.23 13.46 -7.25
CA ASN A 194 16.84 13.77 -8.62
C ASN A 194 17.02 12.54 -9.55
N LEU A 195 15.93 12.09 -10.19
CA LEU A 195 15.91 10.91 -11.05
C LEU A 195 16.99 10.99 -12.16
N ASN A 196 17.07 12.09 -12.90
CA ASN A 196 17.98 12.21 -14.05
C ASN A 196 19.44 12.13 -13.60
N GLN A 197 19.79 12.83 -12.53
CA GLN A 197 21.13 12.74 -11.95
C GLN A 197 21.45 11.31 -11.49
N ARG A 198 20.48 10.58 -10.94
CA ARG A 198 20.69 9.20 -10.49
C ARG A 198 20.77 8.18 -11.61
N LEU A 199 19.96 8.33 -12.65
CA LEU A 199 20.07 7.50 -13.85
C LEU A 199 21.43 7.68 -14.51
N ARG A 200 21.84 8.94 -14.71
CA ARG A 200 23.18 9.26 -15.24
C ARG A 200 24.30 8.68 -14.39
N ALA A 201 24.23 8.86 -13.07
CA ALA A 201 25.24 8.34 -12.17
C ALA A 201 25.26 6.81 -12.08
N PHE A 202 24.11 6.14 -12.20
CA PHE A 202 24.00 4.69 -12.09
C PHE A 202 24.40 4.00 -13.40
N LEU A 203 23.81 4.39 -14.54
CA LEU A 203 24.14 3.83 -15.86
C LEU A 203 25.46 4.38 -16.43
N ARG A 204 26.06 5.37 -15.73
CA ARG A 204 27.29 6.06 -16.15
C ARG A 204 27.14 6.62 -17.56
N ILE A 205 26.10 7.41 -17.77
CA ILE A 205 25.80 8.08 -19.04
C ILE A 205 25.85 9.60 -18.86
N ALA A 206 26.26 10.32 -19.90
CA ALA A 206 26.42 11.77 -19.86
C ALA A 206 25.07 12.51 -19.80
N ASP A 207 24.07 11.96 -20.45
CA ASP A 207 22.72 12.52 -20.60
C ASP A 207 21.66 11.44 -20.38
N GLU A 208 20.54 11.77 -19.73
CA GLU A 208 19.45 10.83 -19.50
C GLU A 208 18.82 10.27 -20.78
N SER A 209 18.86 11.01 -21.90
CA SER A 209 18.35 10.54 -23.19
C SER A 209 19.10 9.30 -23.73
N LEU A 210 20.33 9.05 -23.25
CA LEU A 210 21.11 7.86 -23.57
C LEU A 210 20.71 6.63 -22.75
N THR A 211 19.68 6.74 -21.89
CA THR A 211 19.18 5.60 -21.10
C THR A 211 18.75 4.46 -22.02
N ASP A 212 18.12 4.78 -23.15
CA ASP A 212 17.61 3.79 -24.11
C ASP A 212 18.73 2.96 -24.74
N ASP A 213 19.87 3.59 -25.04
CA ASP A 213 21.05 2.93 -25.61
C ASP A 213 21.66 1.90 -24.65
N ILE A 214 21.58 2.16 -23.34
CA ILE A 214 22.27 1.37 -22.32
C ILE A 214 21.33 0.38 -21.62
N ALA A 215 20.07 0.73 -21.37
CA ALA A 215 19.17 -0.04 -20.51
C ALA A 215 18.98 -1.49 -20.98
N ASP A 216 18.60 -1.72 -22.24
CA ASP A 216 18.40 -3.08 -22.76
C ASP A 216 19.72 -3.89 -22.81
N PRO A 217 20.82 -3.39 -23.40
CA PRO A 217 22.08 -4.12 -23.41
C PRO A 217 22.62 -4.44 -22.00
N PHE A 218 22.49 -3.50 -21.06
CA PHE A 218 22.95 -3.67 -19.68
C PHE A 218 22.15 -4.75 -18.94
N PHE A 219 20.83 -4.66 -18.96
CA PHE A 219 19.94 -5.63 -18.30
C PHE A 219 20.09 -7.01 -18.94
N ARG A 220 20.16 -7.09 -20.28
CA ARG A 220 20.44 -8.35 -20.98
C ARG A 220 21.77 -8.97 -20.57
N ALA A 221 22.82 -8.16 -20.39
CA ALA A 221 24.13 -8.64 -20.00
C ALA A 221 24.13 -9.18 -18.55
N LEU A 222 23.46 -8.50 -17.62
CA LEU A 222 23.26 -9.01 -16.26
C LEU A 222 22.59 -10.38 -16.26
N ARG A 223 21.52 -10.52 -17.05
CA ARG A 223 20.79 -11.79 -17.18
C ARG A 223 21.65 -12.93 -17.72
N ARG A 224 22.58 -12.65 -18.65
CA ARG A 224 23.51 -13.66 -19.19
C ARG A 224 24.53 -14.13 -18.16
N GLU A 225 24.87 -13.27 -17.21
CA GLU A 225 25.78 -13.57 -16.10
C GLU A 225 25.05 -14.16 -14.88
N ASP A 226 23.74 -14.44 -14.99
CA ASP A 226 22.88 -14.91 -13.90
C ASP A 226 22.87 -13.95 -12.68
N ILE A 227 22.96 -12.65 -12.95
CA ILE A 227 22.89 -11.59 -11.94
C ILE A 227 21.50 -10.96 -11.99
N GLU A 228 20.74 -11.06 -10.90
CA GLU A 228 19.45 -10.36 -10.78
C GLU A 228 19.66 -8.96 -10.17
N LEU A 229 19.18 -7.93 -10.87
CA LEU A 229 19.24 -6.55 -10.41
C LEU A 229 17.92 -6.11 -9.79
N HIS A 230 17.99 -5.60 -8.56
CA HIS A 230 16.89 -4.97 -7.84
C HIS A 230 17.21 -3.50 -7.60
N VAL A 231 16.54 -2.59 -8.31
CA VAL A 231 16.73 -1.14 -8.17
C VAL A 231 15.57 -0.51 -7.42
N ILE A 232 15.85 0.19 -6.33
CA ILE A 232 14.88 1.01 -5.61
C ILE A 232 15.17 2.48 -5.89
N PHE A 233 14.20 3.14 -6.50
CA PHE A 233 14.14 4.58 -6.66
C PHE A 233 13.31 5.19 -5.53
N ASP A 234 13.97 5.77 -4.54
CA ASP A 234 13.29 6.28 -3.36
C ASP A 234 12.95 7.77 -3.46
N ASN A 235 11.65 8.07 -3.49
CA ASN A 235 11.04 9.41 -3.59
C ASN A 235 11.50 10.23 -4.82
N VAL A 236 12.03 9.59 -5.87
CA VAL A 236 12.59 10.30 -7.04
C VAL A 236 11.51 10.86 -7.98
N LEU A 237 10.29 10.34 -7.88
CA LEU A 237 9.13 10.73 -8.70
C LEU A 237 8.15 11.65 -7.97
N ASP A 238 8.43 12.04 -6.72
CA ASP A 238 7.51 12.87 -5.93
C ASP A 238 7.33 14.28 -6.51
N SER A 239 8.32 14.78 -7.27
CA SER A 239 8.22 16.02 -8.03
C SER A 239 7.53 15.86 -9.40
N GLY A 240 7.09 14.65 -9.74
CA GLY A 240 6.60 14.29 -11.07
C GLY A 240 7.71 14.04 -12.09
N VAL A 241 7.32 13.60 -13.28
CA VAL A 241 8.21 13.42 -14.44
C VAL A 241 8.33 14.77 -15.16
N PRO A 242 9.53 15.35 -15.26
CA PRO A 242 9.69 16.74 -15.66
C PRO A 242 9.50 16.97 -17.17
N ASN A 243 9.74 15.97 -18.01
CA ASN A 243 9.65 16.06 -19.46
C ASN A 243 9.48 14.67 -20.13
N ASP A 244 9.19 14.67 -21.42
CA ASP A 244 8.96 13.46 -22.22
C ASP A 244 10.22 12.59 -22.33
N ALA A 245 11.42 13.17 -22.37
CA ALA A 245 12.68 12.42 -22.44
C ALA A 245 12.89 11.51 -21.21
N VAL A 246 12.56 12.01 -20.02
CA VAL A 246 12.59 11.22 -18.78
C VAL A 246 11.48 10.16 -18.79
N GLN A 247 10.31 10.49 -19.35
CA GLN A 247 9.24 9.51 -19.51
C GLN A 247 9.68 8.35 -20.40
N ASP A 248 10.34 8.64 -21.52
CA ASP A 248 10.85 7.62 -22.45
C ASP A 248 11.97 6.80 -21.82
N SER A 249 12.88 7.43 -21.08
CA SER A 249 13.91 6.74 -20.29
C SER A 249 13.30 5.74 -19.30
N LEU A 250 12.21 6.13 -18.60
CA LEU A 250 11.48 5.25 -17.69
C LEU A 250 10.79 4.10 -18.44
N LYS A 251 10.21 4.34 -19.62
CA LYS A 251 9.60 3.28 -20.45
C LYS A 251 10.65 2.25 -20.87
N SER A 252 11.83 2.70 -21.27
CA SER A 252 12.92 1.82 -21.69
C SER A 252 13.48 1.00 -20.54
N LEU A 253 13.66 1.60 -19.37
CA LEU A 253 13.98 0.86 -18.14
C LEU A 253 12.90 -0.17 -17.79
N ALA A 254 11.62 0.18 -17.91
CA ALA A 254 10.52 -0.72 -17.60
C ALA A 254 10.51 -1.93 -18.53
N ARG A 255 10.70 -1.68 -19.83
CA ARG A 255 10.79 -2.71 -20.87
C ARG A 255 11.96 -3.64 -20.60
N ALA A 256 13.16 -3.08 -20.43
CA ALA A 256 14.38 -3.86 -20.17
C ALA A 256 14.27 -4.69 -18.88
N ALA A 257 13.73 -4.12 -17.81
CA ALA A 257 13.50 -4.82 -16.55
C ALA A 257 12.54 -6.00 -16.69
N CYS A 258 11.42 -5.80 -17.40
CA CYS A 258 10.43 -6.86 -17.62
C CYS A 258 11.00 -7.98 -18.53
N GLU A 259 11.62 -7.62 -19.64
CA GLU A 259 12.15 -8.57 -20.63
C GLU A 259 13.27 -9.43 -20.05
N HIS A 260 14.17 -8.83 -19.27
CA HIS A 260 15.37 -9.50 -18.76
C HIS A 260 15.26 -9.97 -17.31
N GLN A 261 14.06 -10.01 -16.73
CA GLN A 261 13.78 -10.54 -15.39
C GLN A 261 14.52 -9.78 -14.27
N HIS A 262 14.42 -8.45 -14.28
CA HIS A 262 14.97 -7.58 -13.23
C HIS A 262 13.87 -6.76 -12.58
N GLN A 263 14.11 -6.31 -11.35
CA GLN A 263 13.11 -5.61 -10.56
C GLN A 263 13.48 -4.14 -10.39
N ILE A 264 12.50 -3.27 -10.62
CA ILE A 264 12.57 -1.84 -10.31
C ILE A 264 11.40 -1.49 -9.38
N ILE A 265 11.70 -0.83 -8.26
CA ILE A 265 10.74 -0.44 -7.24
C ILE A 265 10.83 1.08 -7.07
N PHE A 266 9.70 1.78 -7.18
CA PHE A 266 9.60 3.19 -6.81
C PHE A 266 8.99 3.30 -5.43
N THR A 267 9.55 4.14 -4.56
CA THR A 267 8.81 4.60 -3.38
C THR A 267 8.20 5.97 -3.69
N MET A 268 6.93 6.16 -3.32
CA MET A 268 6.19 7.37 -3.66
C MET A 268 5.46 7.96 -2.45
N GLN A 269 5.40 9.29 -2.40
CA GLN A 269 4.61 10.06 -1.43
C GLN A 269 3.24 10.43 -2.00
N THR A 270 2.23 9.62 -1.70
CA THR A 270 0.83 9.98 -2.00
C THR A 270 -0.01 9.72 -0.78
N ARG A 271 -0.69 10.75 -0.27
CA ARG A 271 -1.54 10.61 0.90
C ARG A 271 -2.72 9.68 0.60
N GLU A 272 -3.36 9.88 -0.54
CA GLU A 272 -4.55 9.14 -0.97
C GLU A 272 -4.25 7.65 -1.17
N ALA A 273 -3.10 7.30 -1.76
CA ALA A 273 -2.73 5.89 -1.92
C ALA A 273 -2.14 5.29 -0.62
N ALA A 274 -1.59 6.10 0.29
CA ALA A 274 -1.14 5.63 1.59
C ALA A 274 -2.31 5.34 2.54
N GLU A 275 -3.37 6.14 2.48
CA GLU A 275 -4.64 5.91 3.19
C GLU A 275 -5.35 4.67 2.63
N SER A 276 -5.26 4.40 1.32
CA SER A 276 -5.87 3.21 0.71
C SER A 276 -5.10 1.90 0.97
N VAL A 277 -3.79 1.98 1.21
CA VAL A 277 -2.98 0.81 1.61
C VAL A 277 -2.75 0.82 3.12
N ARG A 278 -3.78 0.35 3.84
CA ARG A 278 -3.69 -0.10 5.24
C ARG A 278 -3.24 0.99 6.24
N ASP A 279 -3.66 2.23 6.00
CA ASP A 279 -3.37 3.33 6.92
C ASP A 279 -1.86 3.45 7.18
N MET A 280 -1.04 3.33 6.11
CA MET A 280 0.40 3.62 6.07
C MET A 280 0.63 5.12 6.23
N ASN A 281 0.07 5.65 7.30
CA ASN A 281 0.10 7.03 7.67
C ASN A 281 1.41 7.31 8.41
N GLY A 282 1.99 8.50 8.20
CA GLY A 282 3.30 8.91 8.71
C GLY A 282 3.36 9.07 10.23
N ALA A 283 2.37 8.55 10.96
CA ALA A 283 2.27 8.66 12.41
C ALA A 283 3.48 8.05 13.13
N THR A 284 4.12 7.03 12.55
CA THR A 284 5.22 6.31 13.20
C THR A 284 6.56 7.02 13.16
N THR A 285 6.77 7.99 12.27
CA THR A 285 8.15 8.36 11.86
C THR A 285 8.32 9.80 11.33
N ARG A 286 7.34 10.70 11.49
CA ARG A 286 7.48 12.08 10.98
C ARG A 286 8.36 12.91 11.93
N ILE A 287 9.50 13.40 11.43
CA ILE A 287 10.27 14.45 12.11
C ILE A 287 9.49 15.76 12.00
N ALA A 288 9.21 16.44 13.10
CA ALA A 288 8.65 17.80 13.04
C ALA A 288 9.73 18.84 13.34
N PRO A 289 9.55 20.10 12.90
CA PRO A 289 10.59 21.14 12.92
C PRO A 289 11.18 21.44 14.31
N GLN A 290 10.51 21.01 15.38
CA GLN A 290 10.90 21.26 16.76
C GLN A 290 11.78 20.15 17.38
N GLN A 291 12.07 19.07 16.65
CA GLN A 291 12.92 17.97 17.10
C GLN A 291 14.41 18.26 17.00
N ASP A 292 15.16 17.73 17.96
CA ASP A 292 16.60 17.67 17.89
C ASP A 292 17.02 16.48 17.01
N GLU A 293 17.87 16.70 16.01
CA GLU A 293 18.26 15.68 15.02
C GLU A 293 19.09 14.54 15.62
N ALA A 294 19.62 14.74 16.83
CA ALA A 294 20.66 13.92 17.43
C ALA A 294 20.18 12.61 18.09
N PHE A 295 18.89 12.39 18.38
CA PHE A 295 18.46 11.16 19.07
C PHE A 295 17.02 10.72 18.75
N GLY A 296 16.87 9.57 18.07
CA GLY A 296 15.58 8.87 17.97
C GLY A 296 14.48 9.66 17.24
N ALA A 297 14.74 10.03 15.98
CA ALA A 297 13.93 10.83 15.04
C ALA A 297 12.40 10.56 14.97
N TYR A 298 11.89 9.54 15.63
CA TYR A 298 10.53 9.02 15.52
C TYR A 298 9.77 8.95 16.85
N ARG A 299 10.41 9.35 17.95
CA ARG A 299 9.85 9.32 19.31
C ARG A 299 10.28 10.55 20.09
N TRP A 300 9.32 11.44 20.30
CA TRP A 300 9.60 12.74 20.90
C TRP A 300 9.82 12.60 22.39
N ASN A 301 10.81 13.32 22.91
CA ASN A 301 10.94 13.52 24.35
C ASN A 301 9.91 14.56 24.84
N LYS A 302 9.65 14.59 26.14
CA LYS A 302 8.65 15.50 26.74
C LYS A 302 8.86 16.97 26.35
N ASN A 303 10.10 17.43 26.27
CA ASN A 303 10.43 18.83 25.96
C ASN A 303 10.08 19.18 24.51
N GLU A 304 10.35 18.29 23.56
CA GLU A 304 9.96 18.48 22.15
C GLU A 304 8.45 18.58 22.04
N VAL A 305 7.71 17.69 22.72
CA VAL A 305 6.24 17.65 22.65
C VAL A 305 5.63 18.91 23.23
N GLN A 306 6.19 19.39 24.34
CA GLN A 306 5.82 20.68 24.92
C GLN A 306 6.01 21.84 23.92
N LYS A 307 7.13 21.86 23.17
CA LYS A 307 7.36 22.87 22.13
C LYS A 307 6.33 22.77 21.00
N LEU A 308 5.96 21.57 20.56
CA LEU A 308 4.91 21.38 19.55
C LEU A 308 3.55 21.86 20.04
N ILE A 309 3.15 21.45 21.25
CA ILE A 309 1.87 21.86 21.85
C ILE A 309 1.82 23.38 22.03
N ALA A 310 2.91 24.00 22.49
CA ALA A 310 3.01 25.45 22.62
C ALA A 310 2.88 26.18 21.26
N GLY A 311 3.37 25.56 20.18
CA GLY A 311 3.21 26.07 18.81
C GLY A 311 1.81 25.88 18.23
N LEU A 312 1.01 24.96 18.77
CA LEU A 312 -0.39 24.75 18.41
C LEU A 312 -1.26 25.71 19.23
N GLN A 313 -1.46 26.93 18.70
CA GLN A 313 -2.22 28.04 19.32
C GLN A 313 -3.63 27.68 19.85
N THR A 314 -4.14 26.48 19.54
CA THR A 314 -5.48 25.97 19.87
C THR A 314 -5.52 25.00 21.06
N ALA A 315 -4.38 24.61 21.64
CA ALA A 315 -4.34 23.61 22.70
C ALA A 315 -4.85 24.17 24.04
N LYS A 316 -6.12 23.89 24.40
CA LYS A 316 -6.73 24.38 25.66
C LYS A 316 -6.19 23.68 26.92
N GLN A 317 -5.54 22.51 26.80
CA GLN A 317 -5.09 21.70 27.93
C GLN A 317 -3.77 20.96 27.61
N PRO A 318 -2.62 21.65 27.62
CA PRO A 318 -1.34 21.08 27.21
C PRO A 318 -0.89 19.89 28.08
N ASP A 319 -1.15 19.93 29.38
CA ASP A 319 -0.77 18.84 30.30
C ASP A 319 -1.60 17.56 30.09
N LEU A 320 -2.89 17.71 29.76
CA LEU A 320 -3.75 16.57 29.40
C LEU A 320 -3.31 15.97 28.07
N ILE A 321 -2.94 16.82 27.10
CA ILE A 321 -2.42 16.37 25.81
C ILE A 321 -1.14 15.56 26.03
N LEU A 322 -0.20 16.05 26.85
CA LEU A 322 1.00 15.31 27.20
C LEU A 322 0.70 13.97 27.87
N ALA A 323 -0.15 13.95 28.89
CA ALA A 323 -0.44 12.71 29.63
C ALA A 323 -1.11 11.63 28.75
N GLU A 324 -1.98 12.04 27.82
CA GLU A 324 -2.82 11.10 27.05
C GLU A 324 -2.28 10.81 25.65
N SER A 325 -1.33 11.61 25.14
CA SER A 325 -0.62 11.32 23.89
C SER A 325 0.72 10.63 24.09
N GLU A 326 1.12 10.39 25.34
CA GLU A 326 2.24 9.52 25.72
C GLU A 326 1.91 8.07 25.34
N ILE A 327 2.78 7.41 24.59
CA ILE A 327 2.50 6.04 24.13
C ILE A 327 3.15 5.05 25.06
N PRO A 328 2.42 4.02 25.51
CA PRO A 328 2.94 2.98 26.40
C PRO A 328 3.77 1.92 25.67
N ASP A 329 4.55 2.30 24.63
CA ASP A 329 5.53 1.37 24.05
C ASP A 329 6.75 1.23 24.95
N ASP A 330 7.60 0.22 24.70
CA ASP A 330 8.73 -0.14 25.56
C ASP A 330 9.75 1.01 25.77
N LEU A 331 9.58 2.12 25.05
CA LEU A 331 10.40 3.33 25.13
C LEU A 331 9.70 4.50 25.83
N GLY A 332 8.38 4.46 26.07
CA GLY A 332 7.61 5.46 26.83
C GLY A 332 7.66 6.88 26.24
N ARG A 333 7.35 7.05 24.95
CA ARG A 333 7.52 8.34 24.24
C ARG A 333 6.35 8.73 23.35
N TRP A 334 6.34 10.00 22.94
CA TRP A 334 5.24 10.63 22.20
C TRP A 334 5.41 10.57 20.67
N ARG A 335 4.29 10.64 19.96
CA ARG A 335 4.25 10.80 18.49
C ARG A 335 3.63 12.14 18.10
N PRO A 336 4.21 12.87 17.12
CA PRO A 336 3.74 14.22 16.75
C PRO A 336 2.36 14.24 16.15
N ARG A 337 2.03 13.28 15.29
CA ARG A 337 0.74 13.25 14.60
C ARG A 337 -0.37 12.92 15.57
N ASP A 338 -0.17 11.92 16.43
CA ASP A 338 -1.11 11.59 17.50
C ASP A 338 -1.30 12.77 18.45
N THR A 339 -0.21 13.42 18.85
CA THR A 339 -0.26 14.60 19.71
C THR A 339 -0.94 15.78 19.02
N LYS A 340 -0.63 16.06 17.76
CA LYS A 340 -1.23 17.14 16.98
C LYS A 340 -2.70 16.87 16.72
N LEU A 341 -3.06 15.64 16.35
CA LEU A 341 -4.44 15.23 16.12
C LEU A 341 -5.23 15.37 17.42
N PHE A 342 -4.70 14.90 18.55
CA PHE A 342 -5.36 15.05 19.84
C PHE A 342 -5.49 16.53 20.23
N ALA A 343 -4.43 17.32 20.07
CA ALA A 343 -4.44 18.75 20.33
C ALA A 343 -5.41 19.54 19.44
N SER A 344 -5.60 19.13 18.18
CA SER A 344 -6.46 19.84 17.22
C SER A 344 -7.92 19.37 17.24
N SER A 345 -8.17 18.10 17.54
CA SER A 345 -9.50 17.48 17.41
C SER A 345 -10.09 16.95 18.72
N GLY A 346 -9.30 16.86 19.80
CA GLY A 346 -9.71 16.21 21.04
C GLY A 346 -9.82 14.68 20.95
N LEU A 347 -9.52 14.08 19.80
CA LEU A 347 -9.51 12.62 19.64
C LEU A 347 -8.26 12.02 20.29
N LYS A 348 -8.45 11.30 21.39
CA LYS A 348 -7.38 10.60 22.09
C LYS A 348 -6.76 9.51 21.20
N PRO A 349 -5.43 9.36 21.17
CA PRO A 349 -4.81 8.27 20.45
C PRO A 349 -5.20 6.91 21.07
N ALA A 350 -5.57 5.95 20.22
CA ALA A 350 -5.95 4.63 20.70
C ALA A 350 -4.78 3.94 21.45
N PRO A 351 -5.07 3.19 22.53
CA PRO A 351 -4.06 2.44 23.29
C PRO A 351 -3.23 1.51 22.39
N GLN A 352 -1.96 1.29 22.73
CA GLN A 352 -1.08 0.43 21.92
C GLN A 352 -1.61 -1.01 21.81
N SER A 353 -2.29 -1.54 22.82
CA SER A 353 -2.94 -2.87 22.77
C SER A 353 -4.08 -2.91 21.75
N GLN A 354 -4.93 -1.89 21.71
CA GLN A 354 -6.03 -1.77 20.75
C GLN A 354 -5.50 -1.51 19.34
N ARG A 355 -4.43 -0.70 19.22
CA ARG A 355 -3.71 -0.53 17.95
C ARG A 355 -3.04 -1.82 17.51
N ARG A 356 -2.37 -2.56 18.40
CA ARG A 356 -1.80 -3.88 18.12
C ARG A 356 -2.89 -4.89 17.76
N GLN A 357 -4.11 -4.80 18.28
CA GLN A 357 -5.24 -5.64 17.86
C GLN A 357 -5.81 -5.23 16.50
N LEU A 358 -5.95 -3.94 16.23
CA LEU A 358 -6.29 -3.41 14.89
C LEU A 358 -5.17 -3.65 13.86
N GLN A 359 -3.92 -3.81 14.31
CA GLN A 359 -2.72 -3.99 13.48
C GLN A 359 -2.30 -5.47 13.34
N ALA A 360 -2.53 -6.32 14.35
CA ALA A 360 -2.38 -7.78 14.30
C ALA A 360 -3.62 -8.47 13.74
N GLY A 361 -4.79 -7.83 13.83
CA GLY A 361 -5.99 -8.15 13.07
C GLY A 361 -5.85 -7.64 11.64
N PHE A 362 -5.07 -8.34 10.81
CA PHE A 362 -5.09 -8.14 9.37
C PHE A 362 -6.44 -8.63 8.83
N GLY A 363 -7.38 -7.69 8.68
CA GLY A 363 -8.74 -7.95 8.24
C GLY A 363 -9.77 -7.33 9.17
N THR A 364 -9.84 -6.01 9.17
CA THR A 364 -11.13 -5.52 8.68
C THR A 364 -10.98 -5.27 7.16
N THR A 365 -11.05 -6.30 6.31
CA THR A 365 -12.29 -6.41 5.52
C THR A 365 -13.41 -5.85 6.39
N SER A 366 -14.14 -4.81 5.98
CA SER A 366 -15.49 -4.67 6.54
C SER A 366 -16.04 -6.08 6.50
N LYS A 367 -16.05 -6.76 7.66
CA LYS A 367 -16.10 -8.22 7.72
C LYS A 367 -17.42 -8.42 7.03
N LEU A 368 -17.45 -8.99 5.81
CA LEU A 368 -18.68 -9.04 5.04
C LEU A 368 -19.67 -9.66 6.02
N SER A 369 -20.58 -8.82 6.51
CA SER A 369 -21.40 -9.17 7.64
C SER A 369 -22.36 -10.14 7.00
N VAL A 370 -22.16 -11.43 7.26
CA VAL A 370 -23.06 -12.45 6.76
C VAL A 370 -24.24 -12.46 7.72
N VAL A 371 -25.37 -11.95 7.23
CA VAL A 371 -26.59 -11.84 8.00
C VAL A 371 -27.61 -12.79 7.39
N TRP A 372 -28.13 -13.71 8.20
CA TRP A 372 -29.26 -14.53 7.78
C TRP A 372 -30.54 -13.68 7.78
N VAL A 373 -31.26 -13.73 6.67
CA VAL A 373 -32.57 -13.10 6.51
C VAL A 373 -33.59 -14.12 6.02
N ARG A 374 -34.88 -13.86 6.26
CA ARG A 374 -35.99 -14.65 5.76
C ARG A 374 -37.17 -13.76 5.41
N GLU A 375 -37.86 -14.10 4.34
CA GLU A 375 -39.07 -13.39 3.95
C GLU A 375 -40.23 -13.72 4.92
N LEU A 376 -41.03 -12.72 5.26
CA LEU A 376 -42.22 -12.81 6.09
C LEU A 376 -43.47 -12.48 5.27
N ILE A 377 -44.55 -13.22 5.53
CA ILE A 377 -45.88 -12.95 4.99
C ILE A 377 -46.87 -12.74 6.12
N ARG A 378 -47.98 -12.04 5.84
CA ARG A 378 -49.08 -11.93 6.80
C ARG A 378 -49.87 -13.23 6.84
N LYS A 379 -50.25 -13.68 8.04
CA LYS A 379 -51.10 -14.89 8.21
C LYS A 379 -52.46 -14.78 7.51
N ASP A 380 -53.00 -13.56 7.42
CA ASP A 380 -54.27 -13.30 6.74
C ASP A 380 -54.17 -13.34 5.20
N ARG A 381 -52.95 -13.49 4.65
CA ARG A 381 -52.62 -13.49 3.22
C ARG A 381 -53.11 -12.23 2.47
N THR A 382 -53.38 -11.13 3.18
CA THR A 382 -53.79 -9.88 2.55
C THR A 382 -52.57 -8.98 2.30
N VAL A 383 -52.39 -8.55 1.05
CA VAL A 383 -51.33 -7.62 0.65
C VAL A 383 -51.89 -6.20 0.77
N THR A 384 -51.80 -5.56 1.94
CA THR A 384 -52.13 -4.13 2.07
C THR A 384 -50.90 -3.32 2.51
N GLY A 385 -50.73 -2.13 1.93
CA GLY A 385 -49.48 -1.35 1.98
C GLY A 385 -49.11 -0.68 3.31
N LYS A 386 -49.86 -0.90 4.40
CA LYS A 386 -49.50 -0.40 5.75
C LYS A 386 -49.72 -1.51 6.77
N LEU A 387 -48.65 -1.93 7.43
CA LEU A 387 -48.70 -2.92 8.52
C LEU A 387 -49.27 -2.26 9.77
N ARG A 388 -50.30 -2.87 10.38
CA ARG A 388 -50.78 -2.47 11.71
C ARG A 388 -49.84 -3.05 12.77
N PRO A 389 -49.62 -2.38 13.92
CA PRO A 389 -48.68 -2.83 14.96
C PRO A 389 -48.94 -4.22 15.56
N GLU A 390 -50.12 -4.80 15.32
CA GLU A 390 -50.58 -6.06 15.94
C GLU A 390 -50.70 -7.22 14.94
N GLU A 391 -50.23 -7.08 13.70
CA GLU A 391 -50.38 -8.11 12.68
C GLU A 391 -49.44 -9.31 12.89
N GLU A 392 -49.99 -10.52 12.86
CA GLU A 392 -49.22 -11.75 12.98
C GLU A 392 -48.51 -12.08 11.66
N LEU A 393 -47.18 -11.96 11.67
CA LEU A 393 -46.30 -12.37 10.57
C LEU A 393 -45.87 -13.82 10.74
N GLU A 394 -45.84 -14.56 9.63
CA GLU A 394 -45.29 -15.91 9.58
C GLU A 394 -44.18 -16.00 8.51
N PRO A 395 -43.12 -16.79 8.76
CA PRO A 395 -42.03 -16.95 7.82
C PRO A 395 -42.47 -17.70 6.55
N THR A 396 -42.11 -17.18 5.38
CA THR A 396 -42.24 -17.90 4.11
C THR A 396 -40.86 -18.38 3.65
N GLY A 397 -40.77 -19.66 3.28
CA GLY A 397 -39.53 -20.25 2.76
C GLY A 397 -38.38 -20.39 3.77
N ASN A 398 -37.20 -20.66 3.22
CA ASN A 398 -35.96 -20.87 3.96
C ASN A 398 -35.20 -19.54 4.13
N ALA A 399 -34.51 -19.37 5.27
CA ALA A 399 -33.58 -18.27 5.43
C ALA A 399 -32.41 -18.38 4.45
N PHE A 400 -31.88 -17.24 3.99
CA PHE A 400 -30.69 -17.14 3.15
C PHE A 400 -29.71 -16.10 3.69
N GLN A 401 -28.49 -16.12 3.18
CA GLN A 401 -27.42 -15.22 3.63
C GLN A 401 -27.34 -13.98 2.74
N VAL A 402 -27.27 -12.82 3.37
CA VAL A 402 -26.94 -11.55 2.74
C VAL A 402 -25.54 -11.17 3.18
N GLU A 403 -24.66 -10.91 2.22
CA GLU A 403 -23.27 -10.51 2.45
C GLU A 403 -23.07 -9.06 2.05
N GLY A 404 -22.44 -8.26 2.92
CA GLY A 404 -22.17 -6.86 2.61
C GLY A 404 -21.52 -6.10 3.76
N THR A 405 -21.30 -4.81 3.56
CA THR A 405 -20.97 -3.90 4.67
C THR A 405 -22.28 -3.50 5.35
N LEU A 406 -22.81 -4.39 6.20
CA LEU A 406 -24.12 -4.24 6.83
C LEU A 406 -23.93 -3.66 8.24
N THR A 407 -23.91 -2.33 8.35
CA THR A 407 -23.72 -1.65 9.64
C THR A 407 -25.04 -1.28 10.29
N ILE A 408 -26.03 -0.90 9.47
CA ILE A 408 -27.38 -0.51 9.90
C ILE A 408 -28.44 -1.18 9.02
N VAL A 409 -29.70 -1.15 9.47
CA VAL A 409 -30.84 -1.79 8.78
C VAL A 409 -31.01 -1.27 7.35
N ASP A 410 -30.74 0.01 7.08
CA ASP A 410 -30.77 0.56 5.72
C ASP A 410 -29.78 -0.13 4.76
N ASP A 411 -28.58 -0.49 5.25
CA ASP A 411 -27.60 -1.26 4.47
C ASP A 411 -28.15 -2.65 4.13
N LEU A 412 -28.85 -3.27 5.08
CA LEU A 412 -29.48 -4.59 4.91
C LEU A 412 -30.61 -4.55 3.88
N LYS A 413 -31.48 -3.51 3.90
CA LYS A 413 -32.55 -3.33 2.89
C LYS A 413 -31.98 -3.31 1.48
N LYS A 414 -30.91 -2.53 1.26
CA LYS A 414 -30.25 -2.42 -0.06
C LYS A 414 -29.59 -3.72 -0.52
N ALA A 415 -29.16 -4.56 0.42
CA ALA A 415 -28.46 -5.80 0.11
C ALA A 415 -29.40 -7.01 -0.12
N ILE A 416 -30.64 -6.98 0.40
CA ILE A 416 -31.63 -8.06 0.22
C ILE A 416 -32.04 -8.21 -1.25
N ASP A 417 -32.28 -7.11 -1.95
CA ASP A 417 -32.58 -7.12 -3.39
C ASP A 417 -31.88 -5.95 -4.10
N PRO A 418 -30.69 -6.20 -4.69
CA PRO A 418 -29.93 -5.19 -5.41
C PRO A 418 -30.61 -4.69 -6.70
N SER A 419 -31.66 -5.39 -7.17
CA SER A 419 -32.37 -5.01 -8.40
C SER A 419 -33.41 -3.91 -8.17
N LEU A 420 -33.80 -3.67 -6.91
CA LEU A 420 -34.72 -2.61 -6.53
C LEU A 420 -34.05 -1.23 -6.60
N SER A 421 -34.82 -0.24 -7.05
CA SER A 421 -34.40 1.16 -6.93
C SER A 421 -34.24 1.55 -5.45
N PRO A 422 -33.40 2.56 -5.11
CA PRO A 422 -33.25 3.01 -3.72
C PRO A 422 -34.58 3.38 -3.04
N TYR A 423 -35.53 3.91 -3.82
CA TYR A 423 -36.87 4.22 -3.34
C TYR A 423 -37.65 2.95 -2.98
N GLN A 424 -37.65 1.91 -3.81
CA GLN A 424 -38.29 0.64 -3.51
C GLN A 424 -37.62 -0.10 -2.36
N ALA A 425 -36.28 -0.07 -2.27
CA ALA A 425 -35.53 -0.66 -1.17
C ALA A 425 -35.91 -0.05 0.20
N SER A 426 -36.13 1.26 0.25
CA SER A 426 -36.58 1.94 1.49
C SER A 426 -37.94 1.44 2.00
N LYS A 427 -38.82 0.97 1.10
CA LYS A 427 -40.13 0.41 1.45
C LYS A 427 -40.07 -1.01 2.04
N ILE A 428 -38.91 -1.69 2.00
CA ILE A 428 -38.74 -3.00 2.65
C ILE A 428 -38.86 -2.83 4.16
N GLY A 429 -39.78 -3.55 4.79
CA GLY A 429 -39.88 -3.63 6.25
C GLY A 429 -38.93 -4.68 6.79
N ILE A 430 -38.09 -4.34 7.78
CA ILE A 430 -37.18 -5.27 8.45
C ILE A 430 -37.66 -5.52 9.87
N TYR A 431 -37.60 -6.77 10.31
CA TYR A 431 -38.12 -7.24 11.60
C TYR A 431 -37.09 -8.11 12.34
N SER A 432 -37.07 -8.03 13.67
CA SER A 432 -36.35 -9.00 14.52
C SER A 432 -37.32 -9.86 15.32
N GLN A 433 -36.96 -11.13 15.51
CA GLN A 433 -37.73 -12.04 16.35
C GLN A 433 -37.34 -11.87 17.83
N LYS A 434 -38.33 -11.69 18.70
CA LYS A 434 -38.14 -11.66 20.15
C LYS A 434 -38.23 -13.07 20.74
N GLU A 435 -37.86 -13.23 22.00
CA GLU A 435 -37.85 -14.53 22.70
C GLU A 435 -39.23 -15.20 22.78
N ASP A 436 -40.31 -14.40 22.71
CA ASP A 436 -41.70 -14.87 22.66
C ASP A 436 -42.13 -15.33 21.25
N GLY A 437 -41.22 -15.31 20.27
CA GLY A 437 -41.45 -15.70 18.89
C GLY A 437 -42.07 -14.60 18.02
N ARG A 438 -42.39 -13.43 18.57
CA ARG A 438 -43.02 -12.31 17.85
C ARG A 438 -42.01 -11.53 17.02
N TRP A 439 -42.43 -11.09 15.83
CA TRP A 439 -41.65 -10.21 14.96
C TRP A 439 -41.93 -8.74 15.28
N VAL A 440 -40.87 -7.95 15.49
CA VAL A 440 -40.95 -6.52 15.83
C VAL A 440 -40.18 -5.72 14.78
N PRO A 441 -40.75 -4.63 14.23
CA PRO A 441 -40.09 -3.83 13.21
C PRO A 441 -38.83 -3.16 13.76
N GLU A 442 -37.80 -3.07 12.92
CA GLU A 442 -36.55 -2.37 13.21
C GLU A 442 -36.49 -1.05 12.44
N ASP A 443 -35.97 -0.01 13.12
CA ASP A 443 -35.73 1.30 12.52
C ASP A 443 -34.49 1.28 11.60
N GLU A 444 -34.46 2.14 10.58
CA GLU A 444 -33.39 2.19 9.58
C GLU A 444 -32.00 2.47 10.17
N GLU A 445 -31.94 3.23 11.26
CA GLU A 445 -30.68 3.56 11.95
C GLU A 445 -30.25 2.46 12.95
N THR A 446 -31.08 1.43 13.13
CA THR A 446 -30.77 0.34 14.06
C THR A 446 -29.54 -0.43 13.58
N LYS A 447 -28.59 -0.65 14.50
CA LYS A 447 -27.39 -1.44 14.20
C LYS A 447 -27.74 -2.90 13.95
N VAL A 448 -27.18 -3.46 12.89
CA VAL A 448 -27.33 -4.89 12.57
C VAL A 448 -26.41 -5.70 13.49
N ASN A 449 -26.99 -6.34 14.52
CA ASN A 449 -26.25 -7.09 15.53
C ASN A 449 -26.76 -8.53 15.75
N ARG A 450 -27.70 -8.97 14.92
CA ARG A 450 -28.26 -10.34 14.90
C ARG A 450 -27.96 -11.03 13.56
N GLY A 451 -28.52 -12.23 13.36
CA GLY A 451 -28.41 -12.93 12.07
C GLY A 451 -27.11 -13.71 11.91
N THR A 452 -26.40 -13.99 13.01
CA THR A 452 -25.19 -14.84 12.99
C THR A 452 -25.52 -16.32 12.74
N SER A 453 -26.79 -16.72 12.90
CA SER A 453 -27.29 -18.06 12.64
C SER A 453 -28.68 -18.05 12.00
N LYS A 454 -29.08 -19.17 11.40
CA LYS A 454 -30.43 -19.36 10.82
C LYS A 454 -31.57 -19.20 11.84
N ALA A 455 -31.31 -19.45 13.13
CA ALA A 455 -32.30 -19.38 14.20
C ALA A 455 -32.49 -17.95 14.72
N ASP A 456 -31.54 -17.06 14.45
CA ASP A 456 -31.54 -15.65 14.87
C ASP A 456 -31.58 -14.71 13.64
N CYS A 457 -32.27 -15.13 12.57
CA CYS A 457 -32.32 -14.37 11.32
C CYS A 457 -33.25 -13.14 11.42
N TYR A 458 -32.99 -12.12 10.59
CA TYR A 458 -33.96 -11.04 10.39
C TYR A 458 -35.11 -11.49 9.49
N GLY A 459 -36.28 -10.92 9.71
CA GLY A 459 -37.43 -11.04 8.83
C GLY A 459 -37.51 -9.84 7.91
N PHE A 460 -37.93 -10.02 6.65
CA PHE A 460 -38.24 -8.89 5.76
C PHE A 460 -39.58 -9.06 5.05
N VAL A 461 -40.24 -7.95 4.76
CA VAL A 461 -41.49 -7.90 3.96
C VAL A 461 -41.24 -7.02 2.74
N LEU A 462 -41.51 -7.56 1.55
CA LEU A 462 -41.42 -6.81 0.29
C LEU A 462 -42.62 -5.85 0.15
N PRO A 463 -42.44 -4.69 -0.52
CA PRO A 463 -43.56 -3.82 -0.86
C PRO A 463 -44.55 -4.55 -1.80
N PRO A 464 -45.84 -4.15 -1.81
CA PRO A 464 -46.81 -4.66 -2.78
C PRO A 464 -46.32 -4.50 -4.23
N ALA A 465 -46.68 -5.43 -5.11
CA ALA A 465 -46.28 -5.37 -6.52
C ALA A 465 -46.77 -4.10 -7.24
N ASP A 466 -47.86 -3.49 -6.77
CA ASP A 466 -48.42 -2.24 -7.32
C ASP A 466 -47.62 -0.98 -6.90
N ASP A 467 -46.63 -1.15 -6.02
CA ASP A 467 -45.76 -0.10 -5.46
C ASP A 467 -44.31 -0.14 -6.01
N VAL A 468 -44.04 -1.10 -6.91
CA VAL A 468 -42.76 -1.38 -7.61
C VAL A 468 -42.90 -0.92 -9.07
#